data_AF-A0A8J4IX41-F1
#
_entry.id   AF-A0A8J4IX41-F1
#
_cell.length_a   1.000
_cell.length_b   1.000
_cell.length_c   1.000
_cell.angle_alpha   90.00
_cell.angle_beta   90.00
_cell.angle_gamma   90.00
#
_symmetry.space_group_name_H-M   'P 1'
#
loop_
_entity.id
_entity.type
_entity.pdbx_description
1 polymer ?
#
loop_
_entity_poly.entity_id
_entity_poly.type
_entity_poly.pdbx_seq_one_letter_code
_entity_poly.pdbx_strand_id
1 'polypeptide(L)'
;FSPITARTRSKMGPVIQAPLRQAMGTTGPVRIKVPFSTMELDAWREASRKGYRDDPERVSKRFELIIKNLDPDWGDIEIMLSALSETEKQMILKAARAQVQAQVASGVLPGTIETHVPRVDPGWDYNDDRDYRLLKRYQEWIRIGLETAIPKSVNWSQLYTIKQSPGETPSEFLDRLRMGMQKYTTIDPASEGGRLQLVSLF
;
A
#
# COMPACT_ATOMS: atom_id res chain seq x y z
N PHE A 1 -14.52 -49.22 33.36
CA PHE A 1 -13.51 -48.58 32.50
C PHE A 1 -14.20 -48.05 31.26
N SER A 2 -14.21 -46.74 31.06
CA SER A 2 -14.75 -46.10 29.84
C SER A 2 -13.59 -45.71 28.93
N PRO A 3 -13.66 -45.87 27.59
CA PRO A 3 -12.65 -45.31 26.72
C PRO A 3 -13.01 -43.87 26.33
N ILE A 4 -11.99 -43.02 26.41
CA ILE A 4 -12.00 -41.62 25.98
C ILE A 4 -11.81 -41.60 24.46
N THR A 5 -12.79 -41.10 23.71
CA THR A 5 -12.63 -40.81 22.28
C THR A 5 -11.98 -39.44 22.11
N ALA A 6 -10.72 -39.42 21.67
CA ALA A 6 -10.00 -38.20 21.33
C ALA A 6 -10.55 -37.58 20.03
N ARG A 7 -10.78 -36.26 20.07
CA ARG A 7 -11.19 -35.42 18.94
C ARG A 7 -10.00 -35.12 18.00
N THR A 8 -10.28 -35.28 16.70
CA THR A 8 -9.95 -34.45 15.53
C THR A 8 -8.58 -33.77 15.42
N ARG A 9 -7.85 -34.10 14.35
CA ARG A 9 -6.96 -33.14 13.65
C ARG A 9 -7.27 -33.16 12.16
N SER A 10 -8.03 -32.16 11.72
CA SER A 10 -8.17 -31.83 10.30
C SER A 10 -6.80 -31.40 9.76
N LYS A 11 -6.29 -32.10 8.76
CA LYS A 11 -5.12 -31.68 7.99
C LYS A 11 -5.59 -30.68 6.95
N MET A 12 -5.41 -29.38 7.21
CA MET A 12 -5.46 -28.37 6.15
C MET A 12 -4.30 -28.65 5.18
N GLY A 13 -4.64 -28.97 3.94
CA GLY A 13 -3.69 -28.94 2.83
C GLY A 13 -3.17 -27.50 2.60
N PRO A 14 -2.12 -27.32 1.78
CA PRO A 14 -1.59 -26.00 1.48
C PRO A 14 -2.72 -25.13 0.89
N VAL A 15 -3.05 -24.04 1.60
CA VAL A 15 -4.01 -23.05 1.14
C VAL A 15 -3.33 -22.27 0.02
N ILE A 16 -3.78 -22.49 -1.22
CA ILE A 16 -3.32 -21.70 -2.36
C ILE A 16 -4.07 -20.37 -2.33
N GLN A 17 -3.44 -19.33 -1.78
CA GLN A 17 -3.92 -17.95 -1.88
C GLN A 17 -3.62 -17.43 -3.31
N ALA A 18 -4.62 -16.82 -3.94
CA ALA A 18 -4.66 -16.62 -5.39
C ALA A 18 -5.55 -15.43 -5.80
N PRO A 19 -5.14 -14.60 -6.78
CA PRO A 19 -5.93 -13.47 -7.28
C PRO A 19 -7.31 -13.86 -7.80
N LEU A 20 -8.25 -12.91 -7.73
CA LEU A 20 -9.62 -13.12 -8.15
C LEU A 20 -9.81 -12.79 -9.63
N ARG A 21 -10.54 -13.64 -10.35
CA ARG A 21 -10.96 -13.38 -11.74
C ARG A 21 -12.45 -13.65 -11.89
N GLN A 22 -13.13 -12.81 -12.68
CA GLN A 22 -14.55 -13.02 -12.97
C GLN A 22 -14.72 -14.03 -14.11
N ALA A 23 -15.58 -15.01 -13.89
CA ALA A 23 -15.98 -16.04 -14.85
C ALA A 23 -17.52 -16.13 -14.92
N MET A 24 -18.05 -16.85 -15.91
CA MET A 24 -19.49 -17.13 -16.01
C MET A 24 -19.82 -18.46 -15.35
N GLY A 25 -20.58 -18.41 -14.27
CA GLY A 25 -21.19 -19.57 -13.62
C GLY A 25 -22.61 -19.83 -14.13
N THR A 26 -23.23 -20.91 -13.64
CA THR A 26 -24.59 -21.33 -14.03
C THR A 26 -25.69 -20.36 -13.61
N THR A 27 -25.42 -19.50 -12.62
CA THR A 27 -26.36 -18.51 -12.08
C THR A 27 -25.93 -17.06 -12.34
N GLY A 28 -24.86 -16.83 -13.10
CA GLY A 28 -24.32 -15.49 -13.39
C GLY A 28 -22.82 -15.36 -13.15
N PRO A 29 -22.29 -14.12 -13.08
CA PRO A 29 -20.88 -13.88 -12.81
C PRO A 29 -20.43 -14.43 -11.46
N VAL A 30 -19.33 -15.18 -11.44
CA VAL A 30 -18.70 -15.74 -10.24
C VAL A 30 -17.24 -15.33 -10.23
N ARG A 31 -16.69 -15.02 -9.05
CA ARG A 31 -15.27 -14.77 -8.87
C ARG A 31 -14.57 -16.07 -8.48
N ILE A 32 -13.57 -16.46 -9.27
CA ILE A 32 -12.76 -17.65 -9.06
C ILE A 32 -11.33 -17.27 -8.66
N LYS A 33 -10.69 -18.19 -7.93
CA LYS A 33 -9.29 -18.08 -7.52
C LYS A 33 -8.35 -18.56 -8.62
N VAL A 34 -7.40 -17.72 -9.03
CA VAL A 34 -6.35 -18.05 -9.99
C VAL A 34 -5.00 -17.66 -9.41
N PRO A 35 -4.08 -18.59 -9.12
CA PRO A 35 -2.82 -18.26 -8.45
C PRO A 35 -1.97 -17.26 -9.23
N PHE A 36 -1.16 -16.47 -8.52
CA PHE A 36 -0.10 -15.73 -9.16
C PHE A 36 0.88 -16.69 -9.83
N SER A 37 1.32 -16.31 -11.01
CA SER A 37 2.51 -16.90 -11.61
C SER A 37 3.76 -16.55 -10.80
N THR A 38 4.77 -17.40 -10.88
CA THR A 38 6.09 -17.13 -10.31
C THR A 38 6.67 -15.82 -10.83
N MET A 39 6.47 -15.53 -12.13
CA MET A 39 6.91 -14.29 -12.75
C MET A 39 6.26 -13.04 -12.15
N GLU A 40 4.96 -13.08 -11.85
CA GLU A 40 4.27 -11.95 -11.21
C GLU A 40 4.81 -11.70 -9.80
N LEU A 41 5.03 -12.77 -9.02
CA LEU A 41 5.59 -12.66 -7.66
C LEU A 41 7.02 -12.15 -7.67
N ASP A 42 7.87 -12.65 -8.57
CA ASP A 42 9.26 -12.19 -8.71
C ASP A 42 9.31 -10.74 -9.16
N ALA A 43 8.47 -10.35 -10.12
CA ALA A 43 8.37 -8.98 -10.60
C ALA A 43 7.92 -8.02 -9.49
N TRP A 44 6.95 -8.42 -8.65
CA TRP A 44 6.55 -7.66 -7.48
C TRP A 44 7.68 -7.55 -6.45
N ARG A 45 8.29 -8.68 -6.07
CA ARG A 45 9.37 -8.74 -5.08
C ARG A 45 10.54 -7.85 -5.47
N GLU A 46 10.93 -7.87 -6.73
CA GLU A 46 11.99 -7.03 -7.26
C GLU A 46 11.64 -5.54 -7.13
N ALA A 47 10.38 -5.18 -7.42
CA ALA A 47 9.88 -3.81 -7.32
C ALA A 47 9.82 -3.30 -5.89
N SER A 48 9.31 -4.13 -4.97
CA SER A 48 9.05 -3.75 -3.59
C SER A 48 10.33 -3.76 -2.78
N ARG A 49 11.29 -4.66 -3.08
CA ARG A 49 12.57 -4.73 -2.38
C ARG A 49 13.53 -3.61 -2.79
N LYS A 50 13.56 -3.25 -4.08
CA LYS A 50 14.42 -2.17 -4.57
C LYS A 50 13.74 -0.82 -4.38
N GLY A 51 14.12 -0.12 -3.32
CA GLY A 51 13.80 1.29 -3.15
C GLY A 51 12.36 1.57 -2.73
N TYR A 52 11.68 0.66 -2.01
CA TYR A 52 10.45 1.03 -1.32
C TYR A 52 10.70 2.18 -0.33
N ARG A 53 11.81 2.16 0.39
CA ARG A 53 12.20 3.26 1.28
C ARG A 53 12.54 4.56 0.54
N ASP A 54 13.09 4.43 -0.67
CA ASP A 54 13.52 5.57 -1.46
C ASP A 54 12.34 6.22 -2.21
N ASP A 55 11.40 5.40 -2.67
CA ASP A 55 10.24 5.82 -3.45
C ASP A 55 9.00 4.96 -3.11
N PRO A 56 8.34 5.21 -1.95
CA PRO A 56 7.13 4.50 -1.56
C PRO A 56 5.96 4.74 -2.54
N GLU A 57 5.93 5.92 -3.18
CA GLU A 57 4.91 6.32 -4.14
C GLU A 57 4.94 5.44 -5.39
N ARG A 58 6.14 5.14 -5.92
CA ARG A 58 6.29 4.24 -7.07
C ARG A 58 5.81 2.82 -6.76
N VAL A 59 6.08 2.31 -5.56
CA VAL A 59 5.59 0.98 -5.14
C VAL A 59 4.07 0.98 -4.97
N SER A 60 3.51 2.05 -4.37
CA SER A 60 2.07 2.24 -4.24
C SER A 60 1.34 2.28 -5.60
N LYS A 61 1.86 3.06 -6.57
CA LYS A 61 1.32 3.09 -7.95
C LYS A 61 1.38 1.72 -8.63
N ARG A 62 2.44 0.95 -8.41
CA ARG A 62 2.55 -0.40 -8.95
C ARG A 62 1.54 -1.35 -8.29
N PHE A 63 1.31 -1.22 -7.00
CA PHE A 63 0.28 -1.98 -6.28
C PHE A 63 -1.12 -1.65 -6.83
N GLU A 64 -1.40 -0.38 -7.11
CA GLU A 64 -2.67 0.04 -7.74
C GLU A 64 -2.89 -0.62 -9.12
N LEU A 65 -1.85 -0.74 -9.94
CA LEU A 65 -1.92 -1.47 -11.21
C LEU A 65 -2.21 -2.96 -11.01
N ILE A 66 -1.63 -3.58 -9.98
CA ILE A 66 -1.90 -4.98 -9.64
C ILE A 66 -3.36 -5.15 -9.19
N ILE A 67 -3.88 -4.25 -8.36
CA ILE A 67 -5.29 -4.26 -7.96
C ILE A 67 -6.21 -4.24 -9.19
N LYS A 68 -5.93 -3.36 -10.15
CA LYS A 68 -6.75 -3.20 -11.37
C LYS A 68 -6.70 -4.41 -12.29
N ASN A 69 -5.55 -5.08 -12.39
CA ASN A 69 -5.34 -6.16 -13.36
C ASN A 69 -5.59 -7.56 -12.81
N LEU A 70 -5.28 -7.78 -11.52
CA LEU A 70 -5.25 -9.10 -10.90
C LEU A 70 -6.26 -9.24 -9.76
N ASP A 71 -6.81 -8.14 -9.25
CA ASP A 71 -7.79 -8.13 -8.16
C ASP A 71 -7.40 -9.05 -6.98
N PRO A 72 -6.25 -8.80 -6.35
CA PRO A 72 -5.71 -9.66 -5.30
C PRO A 72 -6.60 -9.61 -4.06
N ASP A 73 -6.77 -10.77 -3.45
CA ASP A 73 -7.54 -10.95 -2.24
C ASP A 73 -6.74 -10.59 -0.97
N TRP A 74 -7.33 -10.75 0.22
CA TRP A 74 -6.61 -10.55 1.49
C TRP A 74 -5.32 -11.39 1.60
N GLY A 75 -5.40 -12.69 1.30
CA GLY A 75 -4.29 -13.61 1.36
C GLY A 75 -3.19 -13.33 0.33
N ASP A 76 -3.58 -12.97 -0.89
CA ASP A 76 -2.66 -12.48 -1.92
C ASP A 76 -1.86 -11.28 -1.46
N ILE A 77 -2.54 -10.31 -0.85
CA ILE A 77 -1.92 -9.10 -0.33
C ILE A 77 -0.97 -9.44 0.83
N GLU A 78 -1.31 -10.39 1.69
CA GLU A 78 -0.39 -10.89 2.73
C GLU A 78 0.88 -11.49 2.13
N ILE A 79 0.77 -12.30 1.06
CA ILE A 79 1.94 -12.83 0.32
C ILE A 79 2.74 -11.69 -0.29
N MET A 80 2.09 -10.72 -0.93
CA MET A 80 2.76 -9.56 -1.52
C MET A 80 3.51 -8.74 -0.46
N LEU A 81 2.88 -8.43 0.67
CA LEU A 81 3.51 -7.70 1.77
C LEU A 81 4.66 -8.50 2.41
N SER A 82 4.62 -9.84 2.38
CA SER A 82 5.73 -10.68 2.85
C SER A 82 7.00 -10.59 2.00
N ALA A 83 6.92 -9.99 0.80
CA ALA A 83 8.10 -9.71 -0.02
C ALA A 83 8.92 -8.51 0.48
N LEU A 84 8.35 -7.68 1.37
CA LEU A 84 9.02 -6.58 2.06
C LEU A 84 9.68 -7.07 3.36
N SER A 85 10.48 -6.22 4.01
CA SER A 85 10.94 -6.54 5.37
C SER A 85 9.77 -6.54 6.36
N GLU A 86 9.87 -7.33 7.42
CA GLU A 86 8.84 -7.37 8.46
C GLU A 86 8.57 -5.98 9.04
N THR A 87 9.61 -5.15 9.20
CA THR A 87 9.47 -3.77 9.65
C THR A 87 8.63 -2.93 8.69
N GLU A 88 8.89 -3.00 7.39
CA GLU A 88 8.13 -2.26 6.38
C GLU A 88 6.68 -2.72 6.32
N LYS A 89 6.43 -4.05 6.35
CA LYS A 89 5.09 -4.61 6.44
C LYS A 89 4.32 -4.04 7.64
N GLN A 90 4.93 -4.06 8.83
CA GLN A 90 4.28 -3.52 10.04
C GLN A 90 4.03 -2.01 9.94
N MET A 91 4.94 -1.24 9.33
CA MET A 91 4.74 0.19 9.11
C MET A 91 3.56 0.46 8.16
N ILE A 92 3.45 -0.30 7.06
CA ILE A 92 2.33 -0.23 6.09
C ILE A 92 1.00 -0.49 6.78
N LEU A 93 0.90 -1.61 7.51
CA LEU A 93 -0.31 -1.97 8.22
C LEU A 93 -0.67 -0.93 9.29
N LYS A 94 0.33 -0.41 10.02
CA LYS A 94 0.10 0.64 11.03
C LYS A 94 -0.42 1.93 10.40
N ALA A 95 0.18 2.37 9.29
CA ALA A 95 -0.24 3.58 8.59
C ALA A 95 -1.67 3.46 8.05
N ALA A 96 -1.99 2.34 7.38
CA ALA A 96 -3.34 2.04 6.92
C ALA A 96 -4.36 2.07 8.06
N ARG A 97 -4.06 1.40 9.17
CA ARG A 97 -4.93 1.32 10.34
C ARG A 97 -5.11 2.66 11.06
N ALA A 98 -4.08 3.50 11.09
CA ALA A 98 -4.18 4.84 11.65
C ALA A 98 -5.15 5.72 10.84
N GLN A 99 -5.12 5.61 9.51
CA GLN A 99 -6.07 6.33 8.63
C GLN A 99 -7.51 5.86 8.85
N VAL A 100 -7.73 4.54 8.93
CA VAL A 100 -9.03 3.97 9.26
C VAL A 100 -9.51 4.43 10.63
N GLN A 101 -8.65 4.38 11.64
CA GLN A 101 -8.98 4.82 13.00
C GLN A 101 -9.43 6.29 13.02
N ALA A 102 -8.73 7.16 12.30
CA ALA A 102 -9.11 8.57 12.21
C ALA A 102 -10.50 8.76 11.58
N GLN A 103 -10.81 8.04 10.50
CA GLN A 103 -12.13 8.12 9.85
C GLN A 103 -13.27 7.48 10.65
N VAL A 104 -12.97 6.42 11.42
CA VAL A 104 -13.93 5.81 12.34
C VAL A 104 -14.21 6.77 13.51
N ALA A 105 -13.18 7.38 14.08
CA ALA A 105 -13.33 8.31 15.20
C ALA A 105 -14.09 9.60 14.80
N SER A 106 -13.98 10.04 13.54
CA SER A 106 -14.75 11.17 13.02
C SER A 106 -16.17 10.83 12.58
N GLY A 107 -16.57 9.55 12.63
CA GLY A 107 -17.89 9.08 12.21
C GLY A 107 -18.08 9.00 10.68
N VAL A 108 -17.05 9.26 9.88
CA VAL A 108 -17.10 9.17 8.41
C VAL A 108 -17.17 7.72 7.94
N LEU A 109 -16.42 6.83 8.61
CA LEU A 109 -16.34 5.43 8.25
C LEU A 109 -17.01 4.56 9.33
N PRO A 110 -18.08 3.80 9.02
CA PRO A 110 -18.69 2.92 10.01
C PRO A 110 -17.84 1.67 10.26
N GLY A 111 -18.03 1.05 11.43
CA GLY A 111 -17.38 -0.20 11.80
C GLY A 111 -16.10 0.01 12.63
N THR A 112 -15.22 -0.97 12.60
CA THR A 112 -13.98 -0.96 13.39
C THR A 112 -12.74 -1.05 12.51
N ILE A 113 -11.57 -0.81 13.08
CA ILE A 113 -10.30 -0.97 12.38
C ILE A 113 -10.15 -2.40 11.81
N GLU A 114 -10.55 -3.43 12.58
CA GLU A 114 -10.48 -4.83 12.13
C GLU A 114 -11.45 -5.13 10.99
N THR A 115 -12.55 -4.39 10.86
CA THR A 115 -13.49 -4.56 9.74
C THR A 115 -12.86 -4.15 8.40
N HIS A 116 -11.97 -3.15 8.41
CA HIS A 116 -11.41 -2.57 7.18
C HIS A 116 -9.97 -3.02 6.89
N VAL A 117 -9.17 -3.25 7.94
CA VAL A 117 -7.77 -3.71 7.84
C VAL A 117 -7.54 -4.82 8.86
N PRO A 118 -8.10 -6.02 8.62
CA PRO A 118 -8.01 -7.15 9.54
C PRO A 118 -6.57 -7.67 9.64
N ARG A 119 -6.16 -8.07 10.85
CA ARG A 119 -4.84 -8.69 11.11
C ARG A 119 -4.75 -10.17 10.74
N VAL A 120 -5.89 -10.83 10.67
CA VAL A 120 -6.03 -12.26 10.38
C VAL A 120 -7.00 -12.42 9.22
N ASP A 121 -7.05 -13.60 8.64
CA ASP A 121 -7.97 -13.90 7.54
C ASP A 121 -9.42 -13.56 7.97
N PRO A 122 -10.08 -12.59 7.30
CA PRO A 122 -11.44 -12.20 7.65
C PRO A 122 -12.49 -13.24 7.20
N GLY A 123 -12.11 -14.22 6.39
CA GLY A 123 -13.04 -15.23 5.86
C GLY A 123 -14.08 -14.67 4.89
N TRP A 124 -13.73 -13.60 4.17
CA TRP A 124 -14.63 -12.94 3.21
C TRP A 124 -15.06 -13.88 2.08
N ASP A 125 -16.36 -13.89 1.78
CA ASP A 125 -16.89 -14.50 0.56
C ASP A 125 -16.86 -13.47 -0.58
N TYR A 126 -15.92 -13.63 -1.50
CA TYR A 126 -15.74 -12.71 -2.61
C TYR A 126 -16.89 -12.73 -3.66
N ASN A 127 -17.83 -13.68 -3.55
CA ASN A 127 -19.07 -13.69 -4.31
C ASN A 127 -20.22 -12.95 -3.61
N ASP A 128 -20.10 -12.62 -2.32
CA ASP A 128 -21.01 -11.68 -1.64
C ASP A 128 -20.56 -10.24 -1.90
N ASP A 129 -21.49 -9.40 -2.37
CA ASP A 129 -21.19 -8.02 -2.74
C ASP A 129 -20.74 -7.14 -1.57
N ARG A 130 -21.14 -7.44 -0.33
CA ARG A 130 -20.70 -6.68 0.85
C ARG A 130 -19.25 -7.01 1.18
N ASP A 131 -18.92 -8.30 1.20
CA ASP A 131 -17.56 -8.78 1.46
C ASP A 131 -16.60 -8.35 0.37
N TYR A 132 -17.04 -8.36 -0.90
CA TYR A 132 -16.26 -7.82 -2.00
C TYR A 132 -16.02 -6.30 -1.87
N ARG A 133 -17.00 -5.53 -1.39
CA ARG A 133 -16.79 -4.10 -1.08
C ARG A 133 -15.78 -3.89 0.06
N LEU A 134 -15.75 -4.79 1.05
CA LEU A 134 -14.75 -4.75 2.11
C LEU A 134 -13.35 -5.06 1.55
N LEU A 135 -13.23 -6.04 0.65
CA LEU A 135 -11.97 -6.30 -0.07
C LEU A 135 -11.48 -5.06 -0.83
N LYS A 136 -12.36 -4.37 -1.58
CA LYS A 136 -11.97 -3.15 -2.30
C LYS A 136 -11.48 -2.04 -1.39
N ARG A 137 -12.11 -1.87 -0.22
CA ARG A 137 -11.65 -0.91 0.79
C ARG A 137 -10.31 -1.33 1.38
N TYR A 138 -10.13 -2.60 1.69
CA TYR A 138 -8.88 -3.15 2.19
C TYR A 138 -7.72 -2.90 1.20
N GLN A 139 -7.92 -3.21 -0.08
CA GLN A 139 -6.97 -2.91 -1.16
C GLN A 139 -6.56 -1.43 -1.14
N GLU A 140 -7.52 -0.51 -1.03
CA GLU A 140 -7.24 0.93 -0.97
C GLU A 140 -6.50 1.34 0.31
N TRP A 141 -6.86 0.78 1.46
CA TRP A 141 -6.15 1.05 2.71
C TRP A 141 -4.69 0.60 2.67
N ILE A 142 -4.41 -0.56 2.06
CA ILE A 142 -3.05 -1.03 1.87
C ILE A 142 -2.29 -0.14 0.88
N ARG A 143 -2.93 0.34 -0.19
CA ARG A 143 -2.33 1.32 -1.12
C ARG A 143 -1.92 2.61 -0.40
N ILE A 144 -2.81 3.16 0.43
CA ILE A 144 -2.53 4.34 1.27
C ILE A 144 -1.42 4.03 2.27
N GLY A 145 -1.44 2.86 2.89
CA GLY A 145 -0.39 2.40 3.81
C GLY A 145 0.97 2.34 3.12
N LEU A 146 1.05 1.77 1.90
CA LEU A 146 2.27 1.75 1.10
C LEU A 146 2.82 3.15 0.84
N GLU A 147 1.93 4.09 0.48
CA GLU A 147 2.30 5.47 0.17
C GLU A 147 2.76 6.28 1.39
N THR A 148 2.19 6.01 2.57
CA THR A 148 2.34 6.87 3.76
C THR A 148 3.15 6.28 4.89
N ALA A 149 3.47 4.98 4.85
CA ALA A 149 4.17 4.30 5.94
C ALA A 149 5.60 4.76 6.14
N ILE A 150 6.31 5.06 5.05
CA ILE A 150 7.65 5.61 5.11
C ILE A 150 7.53 7.12 4.96
N PRO A 151 7.84 7.89 6.01
CA PRO A 151 7.91 9.34 5.89
C PRO A 151 8.89 9.66 4.77
N LYS A 152 8.52 10.56 3.87
CA LYS A 152 9.44 11.05 2.82
C LYS A 152 10.75 11.45 3.50
N SER A 153 11.83 10.73 3.20
CA SER A 153 13.14 11.07 3.71
C SER A 153 13.51 12.42 3.10
N VAL A 154 13.93 13.36 3.95
CA VAL A 154 14.36 14.67 3.47
C VAL A 154 15.68 14.49 2.71
N ASN A 155 15.59 14.50 1.39
CA ASN A 155 16.72 14.35 0.48
C ASN A 155 17.31 15.73 0.16
N TRP A 156 17.99 16.29 1.16
CA TRP A 156 18.67 17.57 1.04
C TRP A 156 19.71 17.58 -0.09
N SER A 157 20.42 16.48 -0.32
CA SER A 157 21.44 16.43 -1.37
C SER A 157 20.85 16.65 -2.76
N GLN A 158 19.69 16.04 -3.07
CA GLN A 158 18.97 16.29 -4.34
C GLN A 158 18.40 17.70 -4.43
N LEU A 159 18.03 18.33 -3.31
CA LEU A 159 17.64 19.74 -3.33
C LEU A 159 18.84 20.64 -3.64
N TYR A 160 20.02 20.35 -3.08
CA TYR A 160 21.25 21.12 -3.30
C TYR A 160 21.86 20.94 -4.71
N THR A 161 21.49 19.91 -5.47
CA THR A 161 21.94 19.74 -6.87
C THR A 161 21.22 20.67 -7.85
N ILE A 162 20.09 21.26 -7.45
CA ILE A 162 19.34 22.22 -8.28
C ILE A 162 20.12 23.54 -8.31
N LYS A 163 20.83 23.78 -9.43
CA LYS A 163 21.58 25.01 -9.69
C LYS A 163 20.91 25.83 -10.79
N GLN A 164 21.04 27.16 -10.70
CA GLN A 164 20.51 28.07 -11.71
C GLN A 164 21.28 27.88 -13.01
N SER A 165 20.55 27.69 -14.12
CA SER A 165 21.18 27.59 -15.43
C SER A 165 21.52 28.98 -15.99
N PRO A 166 22.55 29.13 -16.86
CA PRO A 166 22.99 30.44 -17.35
C PRO A 166 21.93 31.27 -18.10
N GLY A 167 20.88 30.63 -18.63
CA GLY A 167 19.76 31.29 -19.31
C GLY A 167 18.44 31.24 -18.54
N GLU A 168 18.46 30.76 -17.30
CA GLU A 168 17.26 30.63 -16.46
C GLU A 168 17.04 31.92 -15.66
N THR A 169 15.86 32.49 -15.74
CA THR A 169 15.54 33.69 -14.96
C THR A 169 15.46 33.35 -13.47
N PRO A 170 15.70 34.32 -12.56
CA PRO A 170 15.59 34.08 -11.12
C PRO A 170 14.22 33.53 -10.69
N SER A 171 13.14 33.93 -11.37
CA SER A 171 11.78 33.43 -11.04
C SER A 171 11.60 31.97 -11.44
N GLU A 172 12.06 31.57 -12.63
CA GLU A 172 12.01 30.17 -13.08
C GLU A 172 12.85 29.26 -12.18
N PHE A 173 14.03 29.74 -11.76
CA PHE A 173 14.88 29.01 -10.82
C PHE A 173 14.19 28.81 -9.46
N LEU A 174 13.54 29.86 -8.93
CA LEU A 174 12.81 29.79 -7.67
C LEU A 174 11.66 28.77 -7.74
N ASP A 175 10.91 28.74 -8.84
CA ASP A 175 9.81 27.79 -9.01
C ASP A 175 10.33 26.35 -9.10
N ARG A 176 11.48 26.14 -9.74
CA ARG A 176 12.14 24.84 -9.80
C ARG A 176 12.66 24.38 -8.44
N LEU A 177 13.20 25.29 -7.62
CA LEU A 177 13.56 25.02 -6.23
C LEU A 177 12.34 24.68 -5.37
N ARG A 178 11.19 25.37 -5.54
CA ARG A 178 9.94 25.05 -4.84
C ARG A 178 9.43 23.65 -5.21
N MET A 179 9.44 23.31 -6.50
CA MET A 179 9.10 21.96 -6.97
C MET A 179 10.05 20.91 -6.42
N GLY A 180 11.36 21.20 -6.42
CA GLY A 180 12.38 20.34 -5.82
C GLY A 180 12.16 20.15 -4.32
N MET A 181 11.84 21.22 -3.59
CA MET A 181 11.62 21.17 -2.15
C MET A 181 10.38 20.34 -1.80
N GLN A 182 9.28 20.49 -2.53
CA GLN A 182 8.08 19.64 -2.35
C GLN A 182 8.33 18.18 -2.71
N LYS A 183 9.22 17.94 -3.67
CA LYS A 183 9.55 16.59 -4.15
C LYS A 183 10.52 15.85 -3.23
N TYR A 184 11.53 16.55 -2.74
CA TYR A 184 12.66 15.97 -2.02
C TYR A 184 12.64 16.22 -0.51
N THR A 185 11.76 17.09 -0.02
CA THR A 185 11.67 17.41 1.41
C THR A 185 10.23 17.34 1.91
N THR A 186 10.04 17.33 3.23
CA THR A 186 8.74 17.45 3.88
C THR A 186 8.36 18.91 4.20
N ILE A 187 9.20 19.87 3.82
CA ILE A 187 9.01 21.29 4.14
C ILE A 187 8.10 21.93 3.10
N ASP A 188 7.06 22.61 3.58
CA ASP A 188 6.22 23.45 2.73
C ASP A 188 7.02 24.69 2.28
N PRO A 189 7.25 24.90 0.96
CA PRO A 189 7.97 26.07 0.46
C PRO A 189 7.30 27.40 0.78
N ALA A 190 6.00 27.40 1.07
CA ALA A 190 5.25 28.60 1.45
C ALA A 190 5.37 28.94 2.94
N SER A 191 5.78 27.99 3.78
CA SER A 191 6.01 28.18 5.21
C SER A 191 7.22 29.06 5.49
N GLU A 192 7.31 29.65 6.68
CA GLU A 192 8.44 30.49 7.09
C GLU A 192 9.78 29.72 7.02
N GLY A 193 9.81 28.49 7.54
CA GLY A 193 10.98 27.61 7.45
C GLY A 193 11.35 27.26 6.00
N GLY A 194 10.36 27.03 5.13
CA GLY A 194 10.57 26.79 3.71
C GLY A 194 11.16 27.99 2.98
N ARG A 195 10.64 29.20 3.26
CA ARG A 195 11.16 30.44 2.67
C ARG A 195 12.60 30.72 3.10
N LEU A 196 12.92 30.56 4.38
CA LEU A 196 14.29 30.71 4.88
C LEU A 196 15.27 29.75 4.20
N GLN A 197 14.84 28.50 4.00
CA GLN A 197 15.64 27.51 3.31
C GLN A 197 15.82 27.84 1.82
N LEU A 198 14.77 28.30 1.13
CA LEU A 198 14.86 28.73 -0.27
C LEU A 198 15.83 29.89 -0.44
N VAL A 199 15.84 30.85 0.49
CA VAL A 199 16.81 31.97 0.48
C VAL A 199 18.25 31.47 0.59
N SER A 200 18.51 30.43 1.38
CA SER A 200 19.87 29.86 1.49
C SER A 200 20.35 29.09 0.24
N LEU A 201 19.40 28.71 -0.64
CA LEU A 201 19.64 27.96 -1.87
C LEU A 201 19.72 28.86 -3.10
N PHE A 202 19.30 30.12 -2.95
CA PHE A 202 19.34 31.18 -3.94
C PHE A 202 20.70 31.87 -3.93
#